data_AF-A0A0S9D1H4-F1
#
_entry.id   AF-A0A0S9D1H4-F1
#
_cell.length_a   1.000
_cell.length_b   1.000
_cell.length_c   1.000
_cell.angle_alpha   90.00
_cell.angle_beta   90.00
_cell.angle_gamma   90.00
#
_symmetry.space_group_name_H-M   'P 1'
#
loop_
_entity.id
_entity.type
_entity.pdbx_description
1 polymer ?
#
loop_
_entity_poly.entity_id
_entity_poly.type
_entity_poly.pdbx_seq_one_letter_code
_entity_poly.pdbx_strand_id
1 'polypeptide(L)'
;MSSSTSPAAGSHASPAYAVTSPADILSYVPHALGFMPEESLVVLTTSERRLGATLRVDLPCSGTDRLTFAEGVLSFLEGDTEADGTLVLVYAGQEWQRLTAPPASDTVRALETVLGAAGLPVRAGWHVSHEAWRDYFCRDEECCPWPGRPLDTVTDSALNAELVYGGSAFDASAPAAVERATPFLRSGSAGTDGARPDIEEARARAGVRCAGRWADEGRFRATSAMWDAVLEGTPGIDVAADAGLAGFLLATVESRTVRDFLLVSACLGSAAALQGVAASGLLRPSRSPGAMAPAASPAASPAASPRDAGPAQVPERVDLPEALRAALDHGATSSASVSVGQEEDPGSLGHLLDEAARLYGDLLAGRYAGTIQWARVDAMSHVLGRLPLVGEGESRAAALTMAGWFDYARGRGSRAAVYLDAAEQAVPGYRLARLLHELLRRGGMPAWARTRRTAWTATAGQGRGTAA
;
A
#
# COMPACT_ATOMS: atom_id res chain seq x y z
N MET A 1 47.60 -18.54 -4.95
CA MET A 1 47.60 -17.07 -4.83
C MET A 1 46.63 -16.57 -5.87
N SER A 2 45.36 -16.36 -5.47
CA SER A 2 44.76 -15.03 -5.24
C SER A 2 44.54 -14.33 -6.60
N SER A 3 43.33 -13.98 -7.06
CA SER A 3 42.16 -13.51 -6.32
C SER A 3 40.90 -13.66 -7.19
N SER A 4 39.84 -14.25 -6.62
CA SER A 4 38.46 -14.12 -7.11
C SER A 4 37.83 -12.88 -6.48
N THR A 5 37.93 -11.74 -7.15
CA THR A 5 37.16 -10.56 -6.75
C THR A 5 35.88 -10.55 -7.57
N SER A 6 34.82 -11.15 -7.02
CA SER A 6 33.47 -10.89 -7.52
C SER A 6 33.21 -9.37 -7.41
N PRO A 7 32.59 -8.74 -8.40
CA PRO A 7 32.22 -7.33 -8.28
C PRO A 7 31.24 -7.18 -7.11
N ALA A 8 31.43 -6.15 -6.31
CA ALA A 8 30.51 -5.79 -5.24
C ALA A 8 29.10 -5.62 -5.81
N ALA A 9 28.09 -6.04 -5.06
CA ALA A 9 26.69 -5.85 -5.40
C ALA A 9 26.45 -4.36 -5.70
N GLY A 10 26.18 -4.04 -6.97
CA GLY A 10 25.84 -2.68 -7.37
C GLY A 10 24.57 -2.26 -6.66
N SER A 11 24.62 -1.15 -5.92
CA SER A 11 23.41 -0.40 -5.62
C SER A 11 22.79 -0.02 -6.97
N HIS A 12 21.60 -0.52 -7.29
CA HIS A 12 20.85 -0.03 -8.43
C HIS A 12 20.42 1.42 -8.14
N ALA A 13 21.32 2.36 -8.38
CA ALA A 13 20.97 3.76 -8.50
C ALA A 13 20.02 3.84 -9.71
N SER A 14 18.81 4.38 -9.48
CA SER A 14 17.94 4.76 -10.58
C SER A 14 18.74 5.62 -11.57
N PRO A 15 18.60 5.40 -12.88
CA PRO A 15 19.31 6.20 -13.88
C PRO A 15 19.08 7.69 -13.60
N ALA A 16 20.18 8.46 -13.61
CA ALA A 16 20.13 9.89 -13.37
C ALA A 16 19.73 10.58 -14.67
N TYR A 17 18.49 11.06 -14.74
CA TYR A 17 17.97 11.80 -15.87
C TYR A 17 18.35 13.28 -15.77
N ALA A 18 18.81 13.88 -16.86
CA ALA A 18 19.12 15.30 -16.91
C ALA A 18 17.86 16.11 -17.23
N VAL A 19 17.46 16.98 -16.31
CA VAL A 19 16.39 17.97 -16.53
C VAL A 19 17.03 19.24 -17.10
N THR A 20 16.63 19.64 -18.29
CA THR A 20 17.23 20.79 -19.01
C THR A 20 16.25 21.92 -19.28
N SER A 21 14.95 21.64 -19.17
CA SER A 21 13.88 22.59 -19.46
C SER A 21 12.68 22.43 -18.51
N PRO A 22 11.79 23.43 -18.40
CA PRO A 22 10.51 23.25 -17.72
C PRO A 22 9.66 22.13 -18.30
N ALA A 23 9.72 21.91 -19.62
CA ALA A 23 9.00 20.83 -20.29
C ALA A 23 9.43 19.44 -19.79
N ASP A 24 10.73 19.26 -19.47
CA ASP A 24 11.22 18.03 -18.84
C ASP A 24 10.60 17.83 -17.43
N ILE A 25 10.48 18.88 -16.63
CA ILE A 25 9.85 18.81 -15.29
C ILE A 25 8.37 18.43 -15.43
N LEU A 26 7.67 19.06 -16.37
CA LEU A 26 6.25 18.81 -16.64
C LEU A 26 6.01 17.39 -17.15
N SER A 27 6.92 16.83 -17.97
CA SER A 27 6.79 15.46 -18.48
C SER A 27 7.13 14.41 -17.42
N TYR A 28 8.03 14.72 -16.49
CA TYR A 28 8.37 13.83 -15.38
C TYR A 28 7.17 13.53 -14.46
N VAL A 29 6.30 14.51 -14.21
CA VAL A 29 5.25 14.39 -13.17
C VAL A 29 4.25 13.24 -13.42
N PRO A 30 3.65 13.10 -14.62
CA PRO A 30 2.78 11.95 -14.90
C PRO A 30 3.48 10.60 -14.73
N HIS A 31 4.75 10.49 -15.13
CA HIS A 31 5.55 9.28 -14.93
C HIS A 31 5.82 8.98 -13.44
N ALA A 32 6.07 10.01 -12.63
CA ALA A 32 6.29 9.86 -11.19
C ALA A 32 5.01 9.43 -10.45
N LEU A 33 3.85 9.98 -10.86
CA LEU A 33 2.54 9.64 -10.29
C LEU A 33 1.99 8.31 -10.83
N GLY A 34 2.40 7.91 -12.04
CA GLY A 34 1.86 6.78 -12.78
C GLY A 34 0.50 7.09 -13.44
N PHE A 35 0.05 8.34 -13.41
CA PHE A 35 -1.15 8.81 -14.12
C PHE A 35 -1.10 10.31 -14.37
N MET A 36 -1.91 10.80 -15.31
CA MET A 36 -2.08 12.23 -15.57
C MET A 36 -2.90 12.91 -14.46
N PRO A 37 -2.36 13.90 -13.73
CA PRO A 37 -3.10 14.63 -12.71
C PRO A 37 -4.11 15.61 -13.33
N GLU A 38 -5.29 15.70 -12.73
CA GLU A 38 -6.37 16.64 -13.08
C GLU A 38 -6.84 17.35 -11.82
N GLU A 39 -7.20 18.64 -11.91
CA GLU A 39 -7.64 19.47 -10.77
C GLU A 39 -6.75 19.27 -9.52
N SER A 40 -5.44 19.37 -9.73
CA SER A 40 -4.41 18.95 -8.78
C SER A 40 -3.35 20.02 -8.56
N LEU A 41 -2.90 20.14 -7.32
CA LEU A 41 -1.64 20.77 -6.99
C LEU A 41 -0.57 19.68 -6.87
N VAL A 42 0.52 19.83 -7.62
CA VAL A 42 1.71 18.99 -7.48
C VAL A 42 2.85 19.84 -6.93
N VAL A 43 3.52 19.33 -5.90
CA VAL A 43 4.72 19.94 -5.32
C VAL A 43 5.86 18.96 -5.45
N LEU A 44 6.94 19.40 -6.09
CA LEU A 44 8.20 18.66 -6.14
C LEU A 44 9.18 19.30 -5.16
N THR A 45 9.78 18.53 -4.26
CA THR A 45 10.93 19.03 -3.50
C THR A 45 12.16 19.05 -4.39
N THR A 46 13.08 19.93 -4.08
CA THR A 46 14.39 20.05 -4.72
C THR A 46 15.47 19.97 -3.64
N SER A 47 16.61 19.41 -4.01
CA SER A 47 17.80 19.35 -3.16
C SER A 47 19.00 19.59 -4.05
N GLU A 48 19.64 20.74 -3.87
CA GLU A 48 20.72 21.24 -4.74
C GLU A 48 20.31 21.31 -6.22
N ARG A 49 20.61 20.25 -6.99
CA ARG A 49 20.31 20.11 -8.43
C ARG A 49 19.51 18.85 -8.75
N ARG A 50 18.82 18.27 -7.76
CA ARG A 50 18.04 17.04 -7.92
C ARG A 50 16.59 17.27 -7.52
N LEU A 51 15.69 16.59 -8.21
CA LEU A 51 14.30 16.45 -7.78
C LEU A 51 14.23 15.42 -6.63
N GLY A 52 13.48 15.76 -5.59
CA GLY A 52 13.25 14.93 -4.41
C GLY A 52 11.92 14.19 -4.47
N ALA A 53 11.07 14.38 -3.46
CA ALA A 53 9.74 13.83 -3.37
C ALA A 53 8.74 14.53 -4.31
N THR A 54 7.79 13.76 -4.81
CA THR A 54 6.64 14.23 -5.59
C THR A 54 5.38 14.09 -4.75
N LEU A 55 4.78 15.22 -4.36
CA LEU A 55 3.51 15.27 -3.66
C LEU A 55 2.42 15.74 -4.61
N ARG A 56 1.30 15.02 -4.67
CA ARG A 56 0.09 15.46 -5.38
C ARG A 56 -1.07 15.52 -4.39
N VAL A 57 -1.78 16.65 -4.37
CA VAL A 57 -3.01 16.86 -3.61
C VAL A 57 -4.08 17.45 -4.53
N ASP A 58 -5.35 17.25 -4.17
CA ASP A 58 -6.46 17.89 -4.89
C ASP A 58 -6.41 19.41 -4.71
N LEU A 59 -6.84 20.16 -5.73
CA LEU A 59 -7.01 21.60 -5.57
C LEU A 59 -8.10 21.89 -4.52
N PRO A 60 -7.85 22.83 -3.58
CA PRO A 60 -8.78 23.11 -2.52
C PRO A 60 -10.06 23.78 -3.04
N CYS A 61 -11.21 23.21 -2.69
CA CYS A 61 -12.53 23.75 -3.03
C CYS A 61 -12.70 25.22 -2.59
N SER A 62 -13.67 25.89 -3.22
CA SER A 62 -14.07 27.25 -2.84
C SER A 62 -14.48 27.31 -1.36
N GLY A 63 -13.87 28.21 -0.59
CA GLY A 63 -14.12 28.39 0.84
C GLY A 63 -13.14 27.68 1.79
N THR A 64 -12.26 26.81 1.28
CA THR A 64 -11.17 26.23 2.08
C THR A 64 -10.15 27.31 2.46
N ASP A 65 -9.76 27.35 3.73
CA ASP A 65 -8.69 28.24 4.20
C ASP A 65 -7.35 27.86 3.55
N ARG A 66 -6.76 28.82 2.82
CA ARG A 66 -5.56 28.59 2.00
C ARG A 66 -4.32 28.39 2.85
N LEU A 67 -4.23 29.04 4.02
CA LEU A 67 -3.11 28.89 4.94
C LEU A 67 -3.12 27.51 5.58
N THR A 68 -4.25 27.08 6.16
CA THR A 68 -4.41 25.72 6.70
C THR A 68 -4.12 24.65 5.64
N PHE A 69 -4.55 24.88 4.40
CA PHE A 69 -4.23 23.98 3.28
C PHE A 69 -2.72 23.92 3.01
N ALA A 70 -2.04 25.07 2.96
CA ALA A 70 -0.60 25.13 2.75
C ALA A 70 0.21 24.52 3.91
N GLU A 71 -0.24 24.66 5.16
CA GLU A 71 0.32 23.97 6.33
C GLU A 71 0.14 22.45 6.21
N GLY A 72 -1.02 22.00 5.72
CA GLY A 72 -1.25 20.60 5.38
C GLY A 72 -0.25 20.10 4.34
N VAL A 73 -0.03 20.84 3.25
CA VAL A 73 0.98 20.53 2.23
C VAL A 73 2.38 20.43 2.84
N LEU A 74 2.78 21.41 3.66
CA LEU A 74 4.08 21.40 4.35
C LEU A 74 4.28 20.13 5.19
N SER A 75 3.26 19.68 5.93
CA SER A 75 3.36 18.51 6.80
C SER A 75 3.75 17.21 6.07
N PHE A 76 3.46 17.10 4.77
CA PHE A 76 3.92 15.98 3.95
C PHE A 76 5.38 16.11 3.54
N LEU A 77 5.86 17.34 3.34
CA LEU A 77 7.20 17.64 2.83
C LEU A 77 8.26 17.60 3.94
N GLU A 78 7.87 17.79 5.20
CA GLU A 78 8.77 17.69 6.37
C GLU A 78 9.53 16.34 6.45
N GLY A 79 9.03 15.30 5.79
CA GLY A 79 9.70 14.01 5.70
C GLY A 79 10.95 13.99 4.82
N ASP A 80 11.10 14.93 3.88
CA ASP A 80 12.26 15.04 2.98
C ASP A 80 13.29 16.00 3.56
N THR A 81 14.09 15.50 4.51
CA THR A 81 15.05 16.28 5.30
C THR A 81 16.19 16.89 4.47
N GLU A 82 16.39 16.43 3.23
CA GLU A 82 17.43 16.93 2.33
C GLU A 82 16.91 18.06 1.41
N ALA A 83 15.62 18.38 1.46
CA ALA A 83 15.01 19.37 0.60
C ALA A 83 15.39 20.81 0.99
N ASP A 84 15.71 21.63 0.00
CA ASP A 84 16.12 23.04 0.16
C ASP A 84 15.27 24.02 -0.68
N GLY A 85 14.18 23.52 -1.26
CA GLY A 85 13.27 24.30 -2.10
C GLY A 85 12.17 23.44 -2.71
N THR A 86 11.20 24.09 -3.33
CA THR A 86 10.06 23.43 -3.98
C THR A 86 9.78 23.97 -5.37
N LEU A 87 9.15 23.15 -6.20
CA LEU A 87 8.52 23.53 -7.46
C LEU A 87 7.03 23.26 -7.36
N VAL A 88 6.20 24.18 -7.86
CA VAL A 88 4.74 24.08 -7.75
C VAL A 88 4.10 23.98 -9.13
N LEU A 89 3.29 22.95 -9.36
CA LEU A 89 2.53 22.78 -10.58
C LEU A 89 1.04 22.78 -10.26
N VAL A 90 0.28 23.61 -10.97
CA VAL A 90 -1.18 23.71 -10.85
C VAL A 90 -1.78 23.10 -12.11
N TYR A 91 -2.33 21.90 -11.99
CA TYR A 91 -3.13 21.25 -13.04
C TYR A 91 -4.59 21.66 -12.86
N ALA A 92 -5.11 22.48 -13.76
CA ALA A 92 -6.50 22.92 -13.72
C ALA A 92 -7.04 23.01 -15.15
N GLY A 93 -8.25 22.50 -15.39
CA GLY A 93 -8.90 22.61 -16.70
C GLY A 93 -9.29 24.04 -17.06
N GLN A 94 -9.27 24.95 -16.08
CA GLN A 94 -9.49 26.37 -16.31
C GLN A 94 -8.36 26.98 -17.14
N GLU A 95 -8.68 27.49 -18.33
CA GLU A 95 -7.74 28.27 -19.13
C GLU A 95 -7.35 29.58 -18.44
N TRP A 96 -6.05 29.90 -18.44
CA TRP A 96 -5.55 31.17 -17.90
C TRP A 96 -5.74 32.27 -18.94
N GLN A 97 -6.74 33.12 -18.71
CA GLN A 97 -7.06 34.22 -19.61
C GLN A 97 -6.10 35.41 -19.44
N ARG A 98 -5.78 36.06 -20.56
CA ARG A 98 -4.95 37.28 -20.60
C ARG A 98 -5.53 38.37 -19.69
N LEU A 99 -4.66 39.03 -18.92
CA LEU A 99 -5.00 40.09 -17.96
C LEU A 99 -5.87 39.66 -16.77
N THR A 100 -6.02 38.35 -16.53
CA THR A 100 -6.68 37.82 -15.32
C THR A 100 -5.68 37.27 -14.32
N ALA A 101 -6.11 37.11 -13.07
CA ALA A 101 -5.30 36.46 -12.05
C ALA A 101 -5.03 34.99 -12.44
N PRO A 102 -3.83 34.45 -12.15
CA PRO A 102 -3.54 33.05 -12.41
C PRO A 102 -4.52 32.12 -11.67
N PRO A 103 -4.91 30.98 -12.28
CA PRO A 103 -5.71 29.96 -11.61
C PRO A 103 -5.06 29.50 -10.30
N ALA A 104 -5.87 29.37 -9.24
CA ALA A 104 -5.43 29.04 -7.88
C ALA A 104 -4.40 30.01 -7.23
N SER A 105 -4.38 31.30 -7.64
CA SER A 105 -3.38 32.27 -7.15
C SER A 105 -3.36 32.49 -5.65
N ASP A 106 -4.50 32.46 -4.96
CA ASP A 106 -4.51 32.57 -3.49
C ASP A 106 -3.86 31.34 -2.83
N THR A 107 -4.04 30.15 -3.42
CA THR A 107 -3.41 28.91 -2.95
C THR A 107 -1.90 28.96 -3.13
N VAL A 108 -1.42 29.39 -4.32
CA VAL A 108 0.02 29.48 -4.58
C VAL A 108 0.70 30.51 -3.67
N ARG A 109 0.08 31.67 -3.42
CA ARG A 109 0.63 32.66 -2.48
C ARG A 109 0.71 32.15 -1.04
N ALA A 110 -0.31 31.39 -0.60
CA ALA A 110 -0.27 30.76 0.72
C ALA A 110 0.89 29.75 0.81
N LEU A 111 1.13 28.97 -0.24
CA LEU A 111 2.26 28.05 -0.32
C LEU A 111 3.60 28.78 -0.31
N GLU A 112 3.78 29.85 -1.09
CA GLU A 112 4.99 30.68 -1.06
C GLU A 112 5.31 31.16 0.36
N THR A 113 4.27 31.59 1.09
CA THR A 113 4.40 32.08 2.47
C THR A 113 4.79 30.97 3.44
N VAL A 114 4.01 29.88 3.47
CA VAL A 114 4.19 28.79 4.44
C VAL A 114 5.47 28.00 4.15
N LEU A 115 5.68 27.60 2.91
CA LEU A 115 6.87 26.82 2.52
C LEU A 115 8.15 27.66 2.63
N GLY A 116 8.09 28.95 2.27
CA GLY A 116 9.21 29.87 2.44
C GLY A 116 9.63 30.04 3.91
N ALA A 117 8.66 30.20 4.82
CA ALA A 117 8.92 30.29 6.25
C ALA A 117 9.56 29.00 6.83
N ALA A 118 9.27 27.84 6.23
CA ALA A 118 9.83 26.55 6.61
C ALA A 118 11.18 26.22 5.95
N GLY A 119 11.76 27.14 5.16
CA GLY A 119 13.03 26.89 4.47
C GLY A 119 12.91 26.11 3.15
N LEU A 120 11.69 25.97 2.62
CA LEU A 120 11.37 25.27 1.37
C LEU A 120 10.78 26.22 0.31
N PRO A 121 11.47 27.32 -0.05
CA PRO A 121 10.90 28.35 -0.92
C PRO A 121 10.47 27.78 -2.28
N VAL A 122 9.36 28.30 -2.81
CA VAL A 122 8.89 27.98 -4.16
C VAL A 122 9.84 28.65 -5.16
N ARG A 123 10.64 27.83 -5.87
CA ARG A 123 11.67 28.31 -6.80
C ARG A 123 11.13 28.60 -8.20
N ALA A 124 10.14 27.83 -8.62
CA ALA A 124 9.43 28.01 -9.88
C ALA A 124 8.06 27.33 -9.81
N GLY A 125 7.19 27.68 -10.76
CA GLY A 125 5.91 27.02 -10.86
C GLY A 125 5.23 27.22 -12.18
N TRP A 126 4.29 26.33 -12.48
CA TRP A 126 3.63 26.26 -13.78
C TRP A 126 2.15 26.00 -13.62
N HIS A 127 1.35 26.68 -14.43
CA HIS A 127 -0.04 26.33 -14.68
C HIS A 127 -0.09 25.37 -15.87
N VAL A 128 -0.88 24.30 -15.77
CA VAL A 128 -1.06 23.28 -16.81
C VAL A 128 -2.55 23.10 -17.03
N SER A 129 -3.02 23.46 -18.24
CA SER A 129 -4.39 23.23 -18.70
C SER A 129 -4.49 21.98 -19.57
N HIS A 130 -5.62 21.79 -20.26
CA HIS A 130 -5.79 20.70 -21.22
C HIS A 130 -5.03 20.92 -22.54
N GLU A 131 -4.69 22.17 -22.89
CA GLU A 131 -4.11 22.50 -24.19
C GLU A 131 -2.72 23.15 -24.07
N ALA A 132 -2.44 23.84 -22.97
CA ALA A 132 -1.22 24.60 -22.81
C ALA A 132 -0.66 24.56 -21.39
N TRP A 133 0.62 24.92 -21.26
CA TRP A 133 1.25 25.20 -19.99
C TRP A 133 1.89 26.58 -19.99
N ARG A 134 1.98 27.21 -18.82
CA ARG A 134 2.53 28.55 -18.66
C ARG A 134 3.29 28.68 -17.35
N ASP A 135 4.43 29.37 -17.36
CA ASP A 135 5.12 29.76 -16.13
C ASP A 135 4.23 30.69 -15.29
N TYR A 136 4.09 30.34 -14.02
CA TYR A 136 3.16 30.96 -13.08
C TYR A 136 3.60 32.36 -12.66
N PHE A 137 4.92 32.61 -12.66
CA PHE A 137 5.53 33.82 -12.16
C PHE A 137 6.03 34.74 -13.29
N CYS A 138 6.12 34.24 -14.52
CA CYS A 138 6.56 34.99 -15.69
C CYS A 138 5.46 35.88 -16.29
N ARG A 139 5.75 37.18 -16.40
CA ARG A 139 4.89 38.19 -17.02
C ARG A 139 5.32 38.61 -18.43
N ASP A 140 6.45 38.10 -18.90
CA ASP A 140 6.97 38.39 -20.23
C ASP A 140 6.19 37.58 -21.28
N GLU A 141 5.54 38.30 -22.21
CA GLU A 141 4.72 37.72 -23.28
C GLU A 141 5.56 37.13 -24.43
N GLU A 142 6.81 37.56 -24.59
CA GLU A 142 7.74 36.95 -25.56
C GLU A 142 8.29 35.64 -25.01
N CYS A 143 8.62 35.60 -23.72
CA CYS A 143 9.04 34.38 -23.03
C CYS A 143 7.91 33.37 -22.88
N CYS A 144 6.72 33.83 -22.47
CA CYS A 144 5.54 33.02 -22.25
C CYS A 144 4.37 33.67 -23.03
N PRO A 145 3.99 33.15 -24.20
CA PRO A 145 2.85 33.68 -24.96
C PRO A 145 1.51 33.30 -24.32
N TRP A 146 0.41 33.92 -24.77
CA TRP A 146 -0.96 33.55 -24.40
C TRP A 146 -1.55 32.55 -25.39
N PRO A 147 -2.30 31.51 -24.94
CA PRO A 147 -2.61 31.17 -23.54
C PRO A 147 -1.44 30.51 -22.78
N GLY A 148 -0.41 30.06 -23.49
CA GLY A 148 0.77 29.41 -22.94
C GLY A 148 1.59 28.78 -24.08
N ARG A 149 2.50 27.88 -23.71
CA ARG A 149 3.17 26.98 -24.66
C ARG A 149 2.31 25.72 -24.86
N PRO A 150 2.22 25.17 -26.08
CA PRO A 150 1.45 23.95 -26.33
C PRO A 150 1.97 22.77 -25.50
N LEU A 151 1.07 21.88 -25.05
CA LEU A 151 1.46 20.67 -24.32
C LEU A 151 2.31 19.70 -25.14
N ASP A 152 2.27 19.76 -26.47
CA ASP A 152 3.15 18.96 -27.35
C ASP A 152 4.63 19.15 -27.01
N THR A 153 5.01 20.34 -26.53
CA THR A 153 6.39 20.61 -26.07
C THR A 153 6.80 19.77 -24.85
N VAL A 154 5.83 19.33 -24.05
CA VAL A 154 6.02 18.43 -22.89
C VAL A 154 6.09 16.98 -23.38
N THR A 155 5.16 16.56 -24.24
CA THR A 155 5.14 15.20 -24.79
C THR A 155 6.36 14.90 -25.65
N ASP A 156 6.86 15.90 -26.37
CA ASP A 156 8.00 15.76 -27.27
C ASP A 156 9.34 16.05 -26.58
N SER A 157 9.34 16.27 -25.26
CA SER A 157 10.55 16.53 -24.49
C SER A 157 11.50 15.32 -24.50
N ALA A 158 12.80 15.60 -24.48
CA ALA A 158 13.83 14.55 -24.48
C ALA A 158 13.70 13.64 -23.25
N LEU A 159 13.37 14.21 -22.09
CA LEU A 159 13.15 13.42 -20.88
C LEU A 159 11.94 12.50 -21.01
N ASN A 160 10.83 12.94 -21.61
CA ASN A 160 9.66 12.09 -21.82
C ASN A 160 10.02 10.87 -22.67
N ALA A 161 10.74 11.09 -23.77
CA ALA A 161 11.21 10.02 -24.65
C ALA A 161 12.13 9.03 -23.91
N GLU A 162 13.03 9.53 -23.06
CA GLU A 162 13.95 8.70 -22.27
C GLU A 162 13.21 7.86 -21.21
N LEU A 163 12.22 8.44 -20.52
CA LEU A 163 11.39 7.73 -19.54
C LEU A 163 10.56 6.63 -20.21
N VAL A 164 9.94 6.92 -21.36
CA VAL A 164 9.18 5.94 -22.15
C VAL A 164 10.11 4.83 -22.66
N TYR A 165 11.28 5.18 -23.18
CA TYR A 165 12.30 4.20 -23.59
C TYR A 165 12.74 3.32 -22.41
N GLY A 166 12.85 3.90 -21.21
CA GLY A 166 13.09 3.18 -19.95
C GLY A 166 11.92 2.33 -19.46
N GLY A 167 10.82 2.22 -20.21
CA GLY A 167 9.65 1.41 -19.88
C GLY A 167 8.66 2.09 -18.94
N SER A 168 8.81 3.39 -18.68
CA SER A 168 7.85 4.15 -17.88
C SER A 168 6.59 4.43 -18.70
N ALA A 169 5.44 4.19 -18.09
CA ALA A 169 4.13 4.50 -18.65
C ALA A 169 3.22 5.01 -17.53
N PHE A 170 2.26 5.85 -17.91
CA PHE A 170 1.27 6.39 -16.99
C PHE A 170 -0.12 6.30 -17.60
N ASP A 171 -1.13 6.19 -16.74
CA ASP A 171 -2.53 6.08 -17.13
C ASP A 171 -3.19 7.46 -17.28
N ALA A 172 -4.37 7.52 -17.90
CA ALA A 172 -5.09 8.78 -18.09
C ALA A 172 -5.53 9.45 -16.76
N SER A 173 -5.69 8.69 -15.69
CA SER A 173 -6.10 9.18 -14.37
C SER A 173 -5.81 8.15 -13.27
N ALA A 174 -5.88 8.54 -12.00
CA ALA A 174 -5.75 7.60 -10.88
C ALA A 174 -6.80 6.46 -10.94
N PRO A 175 -8.09 6.73 -11.25
CA PRO A 175 -9.07 5.68 -11.52
C PRO A 175 -8.65 4.72 -12.64
N ALA A 176 -8.14 5.23 -13.77
CA ALA A 176 -7.68 4.39 -14.88
C ALA A 176 -6.47 3.51 -14.47
N ALA A 177 -5.57 4.04 -13.62
CA ALA A 177 -4.44 3.28 -13.10
C ALA A 177 -4.87 2.15 -12.15
N VAL A 178 -5.91 2.40 -11.35
CA VAL A 178 -6.51 1.37 -10.47
C VAL A 178 -7.28 0.36 -11.30
N GLU A 179 -8.00 0.79 -12.34
CA GLU A 179 -8.68 -0.09 -13.28
C GLU A 179 -7.69 -1.00 -14.02
N ARG A 180 -6.58 -0.51 -14.54
CA ARG A 180 -5.57 -1.37 -15.16
C ARG A 180 -5.07 -2.48 -14.22
N ALA A 181 -4.95 -2.16 -12.92
CA ALA A 181 -4.60 -3.13 -11.89
C ALA A 181 -5.80 -4.01 -11.46
N THR A 182 -7.04 -3.53 -11.64
CA THR A 182 -8.30 -4.16 -11.23
C THR A 182 -9.43 -3.79 -12.23
N PRO A 183 -9.49 -4.42 -13.43
CA PRO A 183 -10.24 -3.97 -14.62
C PRO A 183 -11.75 -3.71 -14.53
N PHE A 184 -12.36 -3.87 -13.36
CA PHE A 184 -13.81 -3.98 -13.19
C PHE A 184 -14.36 -2.92 -12.23
N LEU A 185 -13.48 -2.05 -11.72
CA LEU A 185 -13.84 -0.96 -10.82
C LEU A 185 -14.57 0.21 -11.51
N ARG A 186 -14.54 0.30 -12.86
CA ARG A 186 -15.35 1.29 -13.61
C ARG A 186 -16.78 0.87 -13.84
N SER A 187 -17.07 -0.42 -13.78
CA SER A 187 -18.42 -0.90 -13.97
C SER A 187 -19.20 -0.66 -12.69
N GLY A 188 -19.77 0.54 -12.57
CA GLY A 188 -20.99 0.77 -11.81
C GLY A 188 -22.19 -0.02 -12.35
N SER A 189 -21.99 -1.01 -13.23
CA SER A 189 -22.98 -2.04 -13.45
C SER A 189 -23.01 -2.94 -12.23
N ALA A 190 -24.10 -2.81 -11.49
CA ALA A 190 -24.86 -3.93 -10.98
C ALA A 190 -25.24 -4.88 -12.15
N GLY A 191 -24.23 -5.43 -12.83
CA GLY A 191 -24.35 -6.48 -13.81
C GLY A 191 -24.22 -7.78 -13.07
N THR A 192 -25.35 -8.45 -12.89
CA THR A 192 -25.50 -9.82 -12.38
C THR A 192 -24.75 -10.89 -13.19
N ASP A 193 -23.90 -10.51 -14.15
CA ASP A 193 -23.16 -11.40 -15.04
C ASP A 193 -21.86 -11.97 -14.43
N GLY A 194 -21.48 -11.53 -13.24
CA GLY A 194 -20.30 -12.02 -12.50
C GLY A 194 -20.62 -12.84 -11.24
N ALA A 195 -21.89 -13.01 -10.88
CA ALA A 195 -22.27 -13.72 -9.67
C ALA A 195 -21.83 -15.19 -9.76
N ARG A 196 -20.86 -15.58 -8.93
CA ARG A 196 -20.37 -16.94 -8.77
C ARG A 196 -20.98 -17.54 -7.50
N PRO A 197 -22.21 -18.09 -7.57
CA PRO A 197 -22.91 -18.59 -6.38
C PRO A 197 -22.14 -19.71 -5.68
N ASP A 198 -21.31 -20.46 -6.41
CA ASP A 198 -20.39 -21.45 -5.89
C ASP A 198 -19.31 -20.83 -4.97
N ILE A 199 -18.77 -19.66 -5.33
CA ILE A 199 -17.81 -18.90 -4.52
C ILE A 199 -18.50 -18.34 -3.27
N GLU A 200 -19.68 -17.76 -3.43
CA GLU A 200 -20.43 -17.19 -2.31
C GLU A 200 -20.88 -18.27 -1.32
N GLU A 201 -21.30 -19.43 -1.81
CA GLU A 201 -21.59 -20.60 -0.95
C GLU A 201 -20.32 -21.09 -0.24
N ALA A 202 -19.19 -21.18 -0.94
CA ALA A 202 -17.91 -21.53 -0.31
C ALA A 202 -17.49 -20.52 0.77
N ARG A 203 -17.67 -19.22 0.52
CA ARG A 203 -17.45 -18.14 1.48
C ARG A 203 -18.34 -18.31 2.70
N ALA A 204 -19.65 -18.44 2.50
CA ALA A 204 -20.61 -18.60 3.60
C ALA A 204 -20.28 -19.85 4.44
N ARG A 205 -19.94 -20.97 3.80
CA ARG A 205 -19.51 -22.21 4.49
C ARG A 205 -18.23 -22.00 5.29
N ALA A 206 -17.22 -21.33 4.73
CA ALA A 206 -16.00 -20.98 5.46
C ALA A 206 -16.28 -20.05 6.65
N GLY A 207 -17.12 -19.03 6.46
CA GLY A 207 -17.57 -18.11 7.50
C GLY A 207 -18.25 -18.82 8.67
N VAL A 208 -19.25 -19.67 8.39
CA VAL A 208 -19.95 -20.46 9.43
C VAL A 208 -18.99 -21.42 10.13
N ARG A 209 -18.12 -22.10 9.38
CA ARG A 209 -17.13 -23.02 9.96
C ARG A 209 -16.12 -22.31 10.84
N CYS A 210 -15.87 -21.02 10.68
CA CYS A 210 -14.87 -20.29 11.45
C CYS A 210 -15.48 -19.21 12.36
N ALA A 211 -16.81 -19.07 12.40
CA ALA A 211 -17.51 -18.12 13.24
C ALA A 211 -17.08 -18.27 14.71
N GLY A 212 -16.57 -17.18 15.30
CA GLY A 212 -16.05 -17.14 16.66
C GLY A 212 -14.74 -17.91 16.90
N ARG A 213 -14.23 -18.62 15.89
CA ARG A 213 -13.02 -19.47 15.93
C ARG A 213 -11.84 -18.93 15.12
N TRP A 214 -12.04 -17.83 14.38
CA TRP A 214 -10.96 -17.18 13.64
C TRP A 214 -9.77 -16.85 14.55
N ALA A 215 -10.01 -16.49 15.81
CA ALA A 215 -8.98 -16.18 16.80
C ALA A 215 -8.38 -17.41 17.50
N ASP A 216 -8.87 -18.63 17.27
CA ASP A 216 -8.32 -19.83 17.90
C ASP A 216 -6.93 -20.10 17.31
N GLU A 217 -5.91 -20.24 18.17
CA GLU A 217 -4.51 -20.22 17.73
C GLU A 217 -4.17 -21.23 16.63
N GLY A 218 -4.60 -22.50 16.77
CA GLY A 218 -4.31 -23.53 15.77
C GLY A 218 -4.93 -23.20 14.40
N ARG A 219 -6.16 -22.68 14.40
CA ARG A 219 -6.88 -22.29 13.19
C ARG A 219 -6.32 -21.01 12.57
N PHE A 220 -5.91 -20.07 13.41
CA PHE A 220 -5.26 -18.84 12.98
C PHE A 220 -3.93 -19.15 12.28
N ARG A 221 -3.10 -20.02 12.86
CA ARG A 221 -1.84 -20.49 12.25
C ARG A 221 -2.09 -21.22 10.93
N ALA A 222 -3.11 -22.07 10.86
CA ALA A 222 -3.50 -22.73 9.61
C ALA A 222 -3.97 -21.73 8.54
N THR A 223 -4.68 -20.69 8.94
CA THR A 223 -5.09 -19.58 8.05
C THR A 223 -3.88 -18.79 7.56
N SER A 224 -2.91 -18.49 8.43
CA SER A 224 -1.64 -17.87 8.05
C SER A 224 -0.88 -18.71 7.03
N ALA A 225 -0.73 -20.01 7.29
CA ALA A 225 -0.03 -20.92 6.39
C ALA A 225 -0.71 -21.01 5.01
N MET A 226 -2.04 -20.95 4.96
CA MET A 226 -2.80 -20.86 3.71
C MET A 226 -2.42 -19.61 2.90
N TRP A 227 -2.43 -18.45 3.54
CA TRP A 227 -2.05 -17.20 2.90
C TRP A 227 -0.57 -17.19 2.49
N ASP A 228 0.33 -17.74 3.32
CA ASP A 228 1.74 -17.93 2.95
C ASP A 228 1.86 -18.78 1.68
N ALA A 229 1.18 -19.92 1.64
CA ALA A 229 1.23 -20.80 0.48
C ALA A 229 0.58 -20.18 -0.77
N VAL A 230 -0.42 -19.29 -0.64
CA VAL A 230 -0.97 -18.52 -1.77
C VAL A 230 0.00 -17.43 -2.25
N LEU A 231 0.70 -16.77 -1.33
CA LEU A 231 1.63 -15.68 -1.67
C LEU A 231 3.00 -16.19 -2.17
N GLU A 232 3.44 -17.33 -1.66
CA GLU A 232 4.68 -18.03 -2.06
C GLU A 232 4.44 -18.97 -3.24
N GLY A 233 3.22 -19.50 -3.35
CA GLY A 233 2.79 -20.44 -4.38
C GLY A 233 2.57 -19.77 -5.73
N THR A 234 3.67 -19.72 -6.49
CA THR A 234 3.79 -19.74 -7.97
C THR A 234 2.95 -18.73 -8.78
N PRO A 235 3.57 -17.91 -9.66
CA PRO A 235 2.82 -17.17 -10.67
C PRO A 235 1.92 -18.13 -11.46
N GLY A 236 0.59 -17.94 -11.40
CA GLY A 236 -0.38 -18.73 -12.17
C GLY A 236 -1.58 -19.31 -11.41
N ILE A 237 -1.64 -19.29 -10.07
CA ILE A 237 -2.88 -19.63 -9.35
C ILE A 237 -3.89 -18.50 -9.57
N ASP A 238 -4.88 -18.73 -10.44
CA ASP A 238 -6.03 -17.85 -10.53
C ASP A 238 -6.95 -18.10 -9.34
N VAL A 239 -6.77 -17.32 -8.28
CA VAL A 239 -7.61 -17.34 -7.08
C VAL A 239 -9.10 -17.19 -7.38
N ALA A 240 -9.47 -16.55 -8.50
CA ALA A 240 -10.87 -16.40 -8.91
C ALA A 240 -11.43 -17.63 -9.64
N ALA A 241 -10.57 -18.57 -10.08
CA ALA A 241 -10.98 -19.76 -10.81
C ALA A 241 -11.45 -20.90 -9.88
N ASP A 242 -10.84 -21.03 -8.69
CA ASP A 242 -11.19 -22.05 -7.70
C ASP A 242 -12.16 -21.51 -6.66
N ALA A 243 -13.36 -22.09 -6.59
CA ALA A 243 -14.41 -21.57 -5.73
C ALA A 243 -14.17 -21.80 -4.23
N GLY A 244 -13.54 -22.93 -3.88
CA GLY A 244 -13.23 -23.27 -2.49
C GLY A 244 -12.18 -22.32 -1.92
N LEU A 245 -11.13 -22.06 -2.69
CA LEU A 245 -10.08 -21.12 -2.34
C LEU A 245 -10.59 -19.68 -2.30
N ALA A 246 -11.27 -19.21 -3.36
CA ALA A 246 -11.84 -17.86 -3.41
C ALA A 246 -12.74 -17.59 -2.20
N GLY A 247 -13.68 -18.51 -1.94
CA GLY A 247 -14.61 -18.40 -0.83
C GLY A 247 -13.89 -18.38 0.53
N PHE A 248 -12.88 -19.22 0.72
CA PHE A 248 -12.07 -19.21 1.95
C PHE A 248 -11.35 -17.87 2.15
N LEU A 249 -10.66 -17.34 1.13
CA LEU A 249 -9.93 -16.07 1.22
C LEU A 249 -10.89 -14.90 1.50
N LEU A 250 -12.02 -14.84 0.79
CA LEU A 250 -13.08 -13.84 1.03
C LEU A 250 -13.61 -13.89 2.47
N ALA A 251 -13.83 -15.10 3.02
CA ALA A 251 -14.28 -15.24 4.41
C ALA A 251 -13.21 -14.80 5.41
N THR A 252 -11.91 -14.97 5.10
CA THR A 252 -10.83 -14.55 6.00
C THR A 252 -10.67 -13.03 6.08
N VAL A 253 -10.83 -12.30 4.96
CA VAL A 253 -10.67 -10.84 4.95
C VAL A 253 -11.82 -10.09 5.66
N GLU A 254 -12.95 -10.75 5.89
CA GLU A 254 -14.05 -10.20 6.70
C GLU A 254 -13.76 -10.23 8.20
N SER A 255 -12.96 -11.20 8.64
CA SER A 255 -12.53 -11.28 10.03
C SER A 255 -11.54 -10.15 10.32
N ARG A 256 -11.94 -9.17 11.13
CA ARG A 256 -11.09 -8.01 11.49
C ARG A 256 -9.70 -8.43 11.98
N THR A 257 -9.63 -9.45 12.85
CA THR A 257 -8.36 -9.93 13.40
C THR A 257 -7.47 -10.53 12.31
N VAL A 258 -8.03 -11.33 11.40
CA VAL A 258 -7.26 -11.95 10.31
C VAL A 258 -6.88 -10.89 9.28
N ARG A 259 -7.80 -10.02 8.88
CA ARG A 259 -7.57 -8.90 7.97
C ARG A 259 -6.43 -8.00 8.44
N ASP A 260 -6.48 -7.55 9.69
CA ASP A 260 -5.46 -6.66 10.24
C ASP A 260 -4.11 -7.41 10.34
N PHE A 261 -4.12 -8.70 10.70
CA PHE A 261 -2.93 -9.54 10.65
C PHE A 261 -2.35 -9.67 9.24
N LEU A 262 -3.19 -9.81 8.21
CA LEU A 262 -2.75 -9.94 6.83
C LEU A 262 -2.01 -8.69 6.34
N LEU A 263 -2.46 -7.49 6.74
CA LEU A 263 -1.74 -6.24 6.48
C LEU A 263 -0.33 -6.28 7.09
N VAL A 264 -0.21 -6.70 8.36
CA VAL A 264 1.09 -6.82 9.03
C VAL A 264 1.96 -7.92 8.43
N SER A 265 1.39 -9.08 8.14
CA SER A 265 2.09 -10.24 7.59
C SER A 265 2.65 -9.95 6.19
N ALA A 266 1.96 -9.14 5.39
CA ALA A 266 2.45 -8.75 4.08
C ALA A 266 3.69 -7.84 4.21
N CYS A 267 3.72 -6.97 5.22
CA CYS A 267 4.81 -6.02 5.42
C CYS A 267 6.02 -6.60 6.18
N LEU A 268 5.81 -7.44 7.18
CA LEU A 268 6.86 -7.92 8.10
C LEU A 268 7.08 -9.44 8.06
N GLY A 269 6.27 -10.16 7.27
CA GLY A 269 6.24 -11.62 7.24
C GLY A 269 5.34 -12.23 8.32
N SER A 270 4.88 -13.46 8.07
CA SER A 270 3.90 -14.14 8.92
C SER A 270 4.40 -14.43 10.33
N ALA A 271 5.69 -14.75 10.51
CA ALA A 271 6.25 -15.03 11.83
C ALA A 271 6.17 -13.81 12.77
N ALA A 272 6.63 -12.64 12.30
CA ALA A 272 6.57 -11.39 13.07
C ALA A 272 5.12 -10.96 13.33
N ALA A 273 4.25 -11.09 12.32
CA ALA A 273 2.83 -10.78 12.48
C ALA A 273 2.12 -11.70 13.48
N LEU A 274 2.48 -13.00 13.51
CA LEU A 274 1.95 -13.98 14.47
C LEU A 274 2.38 -13.66 15.90
N GLN A 275 3.63 -13.24 16.09
CA GLN A 275 4.11 -12.77 17.40
C GLN A 275 3.35 -11.52 17.85
N GLY A 276 3.17 -10.53 16.96
CA GLY A 276 2.47 -9.29 17.27
C GLY A 276 0.99 -9.48 17.62
N VAL A 277 0.26 -10.31 16.86
CA VAL A 277 -1.16 -10.60 17.14
C VAL A 277 -1.33 -11.40 18.44
N ALA A 278 -0.42 -12.34 18.74
CA ALA A 278 -0.41 -13.09 19.99
C ALA A 278 -0.12 -12.18 21.19
N ALA A 279 0.92 -11.33 21.09
CA ALA A 279 1.29 -10.38 22.13
C ALA A 279 0.22 -9.32 22.39
N SER A 280 -0.58 -8.98 21.36
CA SER A 280 -1.74 -8.09 21.48
C SER A 280 -2.96 -8.75 22.17
N GLY A 281 -2.85 -10.01 22.59
CA GLY A 281 -3.95 -10.75 23.24
C GLY A 281 -5.14 -11.04 22.32
N LEU A 282 -4.92 -11.02 21.00
CA LEU A 282 -5.98 -11.20 20.00
C LEU A 282 -6.24 -12.67 19.65
N LEU A 283 -5.34 -13.58 20.07
CA LEU A 283 -5.48 -15.02 19.89
C LEU A 283 -6.02 -15.69 21.15
N ARG A 284 -6.89 -16.69 20.96
CA ARG A 284 -7.38 -17.57 22.02
C ARG A 284 -6.56 -18.86 22.00
N PRO A 285 -6.05 -19.33 23.15
CA PRO A 285 -5.34 -20.59 23.21
C PRO A 285 -6.27 -21.73 22.78
N SER A 286 -5.75 -22.63 21.95
CA SER A 286 -6.50 -23.81 21.50
C SER A 286 -6.84 -24.66 22.73
N ARG A 287 -8.12 -24.78 23.08
CA ARG A 287 -8.52 -25.78 24.07
C ARG A 287 -8.37 -27.15 23.44
N SER A 288 -7.44 -27.96 23.95
CA SER A 288 -7.42 -29.39 23.63
C SER A 288 -8.79 -29.99 23.97
N PRO A 289 -9.43 -30.75 23.06
CA PRO A 289 -10.65 -31.49 23.38
C PRO A 289 -10.26 -32.63 24.33
N GLY A 290 -10.31 -32.37 25.63
CA GLY A 290 -9.92 -33.35 26.66
C GLY A 290 -9.88 -32.86 28.09
N ALA A 291 -9.83 -31.55 28.35
CA ALA A 291 -9.85 -31.06 29.73
C ALA A 291 -11.30 -30.90 30.25
N MET A 292 -11.96 -32.02 30.51
CA MET A 292 -12.98 -32.04 31.58
C MET A 292 -12.25 -31.68 32.87
N ALA A 293 -12.73 -30.63 33.56
CA ALA A 293 -12.24 -30.26 34.88
C ALA A 293 -12.34 -31.48 35.84
N PRO A 294 -11.25 -31.91 36.49
CA PRO A 294 -11.39 -32.83 37.60
C PRO A 294 -11.87 -32.03 38.81
N ALA A 295 -12.89 -32.57 39.48
CA ALA A 295 -13.26 -32.14 40.82
C ALA A 295 -12.04 -32.26 41.77
N ALA A 296 -11.95 -31.32 42.70
CA ALA A 296 -10.81 -31.09 43.59
C ALA A 296 -10.37 -32.30 44.45
N SER A 297 -9.05 -32.53 44.52
CA SER A 297 -8.32 -32.79 45.78
C SER A 297 -6.79 -32.74 45.59
N PRO A 298 -6.00 -32.47 46.65
CA PRO A 298 -4.63 -32.01 46.54
C PRO A 298 -3.60 -33.12 46.80
N ALA A 299 -2.61 -33.26 45.91
CA ALA A 299 -1.32 -33.87 46.20
C ALA A 299 -0.28 -33.42 45.16
N ALA A 300 0.95 -33.22 45.62
CA ALA A 300 2.00 -32.45 44.96
C ALA A 300 2.88 -33.22 43.95
N SER A 301 3.44 -32.43 43.01
CA SER A 301 4.71 -32.60 42.26
C SER A 301 4.71 -33.45 40.96
N PRO A 302 5.68 -33.26 40.04
CA PRO A 302 5.98 -32.02 39.30
C PRO A 302 6.14 -32.24 37.77
N ALA A 303 6.18 -31.13 37.02
CA ALA A 303 6.74 -30.96 35.67
C ALA A 303 6.22 -31.85 34.52
N ALA A 304 5.27 -31.32 33.74
CA ALA A 304 5.03 -31.74 32.37
C ALA A 304 5.70 -30.74 31.40
N SER A 305 6.71 -31.21 30.68
CA SER A 305 7.40 -30.48 29.62
C SER A 305 6.43 -30.17 28.45
N PRO A 306 6.50 -28.99 27.81
CA PRO A 306 5.75 -28.72 26.60
C PRO A 306 6.53 -29.28 25.41
N ARG A 307 6.27 -30.54 25.05
CA ARG A 307 6.56 -31.08 23.72
C ARG A 307 5.26 -31.65 23.18
N ASP A 308 5.05 -31.44 21.89
CA ASP A 308 3.87 -31.80 21.08
C ASP A 308 2.74 -30.75 21.03
N ALA A 309 3.06 -29.59 20.44
CA ALA A 309 2.10 -28.99 19.51
C ALA A 309 2.14 -29.83 18.23
N GLY A 310 1.12 -30.68 18.05
CA GLY A 310 0.97 -31.49 16.83
C GLY A 310 0.91 -30.63 15.56
N PRO A 311 1.06 -31.25 14.37
CA PRO A 311 1.05 -30.53 13.11
C PRO A 311 -0.18 -29.65 13.02
N ALA A 312 -0.01 -28.40 12.56
CA ALA A 312 -1.12 -27.49 12.30
C ALA A 312 -2.18 -28.25 11.52
N GLN A 313 -3.32 -28.55 12.16
CA GLN A 313 -4.38 -29.30 11.51
C GLN A 313 -4.86 -28.44 10.34
N VAL A 314 -4.50 -28.86 9.13
CA VAL A 314 -4.96 -28.26 7.88
C VAL A 314 -6.48 -28.11 8.00
N PRO A 315 -7.07 -26.96 7.66
CA PRO A 315 -8.51 -26.75 7.84
C PRO A 315 -9.27 -27.89 7.17
N GLU A 316 -9.99 -28.67 7.98
CA GLU A 316 -10.64 -29.90 7.54
C GLU A 316 -11.63 -29.58 6.40
N ARG A 317 -11.33 -30.13 5.20
CA ARG A 317 -12.08 -30.06 3.93
C ARG A 317 -12.47 -28.66 3.45
N VAL A 318 -11.47 -27.80 3.21
CA VAL A 318 -11.56 -26.85 2.09
C VAL A 318 -11.13 -27.62 0.83
N ASP A 319 -11.95 -27.63 -0.21
CA ASP A 319 -11.54 -28.15 -1.53
C ASP A 319 -10.50 -27.17 -2.07
N LEU A 320 -9.23 -27.52 -1.92
CA LEU A 320 -8.09 -26.68 -2.29
C LEU A 320 -7.48 -27.20 -3.60
N PRO A 321 -6.92 -26.31 -4.44
CA PRO A 321 -6.07 -26.72 -5.54
C PRO A 321 -4.95 -27.65 -5.05
N GLU A 322 -4.67 -28.72 -5.82
CA GLU A 322 -3.69 -29.74 -5.44
C GLU A 322 -2.30 -29.16 -5.16
N ALA A 323 -1.88 -28.16 -5.95
CA ALA A 323 -0.62 -27.45 -5.76
C ALA A 323 -0.53 -26.76 -4.39
N LEU A 324 -1.64 -26.16 -3.93
CA LEU A 324 -1.70 -25.46 -2.65
C LEU A 324 -1.73 -26.45 -1.48
N ARG A 325 -2.42 -27.59 -1.66
CA ARG A 325 -2.39 -28.69 -0.69
C ARG A 325 -0.97 -29.24 -0.52
N ALA A 326 -0.29 -29.52 -1.64
CA ALA A 326 1.11 -29.99 -1.60
C ALA A 326 2.04 -28.97 -0.93
N ALA A 327 1.88 -27.68 -1.23
CA ALA A 327 2.66 -26.62 -0.59
C ALA A 327 2.45 -26.57 0.94
N LEU A 328 1.21 -26.71 1.40
CA LEU A 328 0.88 -26.78 2.84
C LEU A 328 1.47 -28.03 3.50
N ASP A 329 1.39 -29.18 2.83
CA ASP A 329 1.95 -30.44 3.31
C ASP A 329 3.49 -30.34 3.46
N HIS A 330 4.18 -29.70 2.49
CA HIS A 330 5.62 -29.45 2.54
C HIS A 330 6.02 -28.37 3.57
N GLY A 331 5.24 -27.31 3.71
CA GLY A 331 5.46 -26.26 4.71
C GLY A 331 5.29 -26.76 6.14
N ALA A 332 4.32 -27.65 6.37
CA ALA A 332 4.12 -28.31 7.66
C ALA A 332 5.37 -29.11 8.10
N THR A 333 6.06 -29.77 7.15
CA THR A 333 7.32 -30.49 7.41
C THR A 333 8.55 -29.59 7.61
N SER A 334 8.49 -28.33 7.15
CA SER A 334 9.59 -27.37 7.19
C SER A 334 9.58 -26.45 8.42
N SER A 335 8.52 -26.52 9.24
CA SER A 335 8.44 -25.80 10.52
C SER A 335 9.40 -26.40 11.57
N ALA A 336 10.70 -26.31 11.29
CA ALA A 336 11.75 -26.55 12.25
C ALA A 336 11.57 -25.56 13.40
N SER A 337 11.33 -26.12 14.58
CA SER A 337 11.25 -25.46 15.87
C SER A 337 12.28 -24.34 16.00
N VAL A 338 11.81 -23.11 16.22
CA VAL A 338 12.63 -22.08 16.84
C VAL A 338 12.98 -22.62 18.22
N SER A 339 14.23 -23.04 18.39
CA SER A 339 14.78 -23.38 19.69
C SER A 339 14.98 -22.07 20.44
N VAL A 340 14.01 -21.72 21.28
CA VAL A 340 14.22 -20.73 22.33
C VAL A 340 15.27 -21.34 23.26
N GLY A 341 16.49 -20.81 23.18
CA GLY A 341 17.58 -21.16 24.07
C GLY A 341 17.15 -20.93 25.52
N GLN A 342 17.52 -21.86 26.39
CA GLN A 342 17.19 -21.89 27.81
C GLN A 342 17.59 -20.61 28.55
N GLU A 343 16.71 -20.25 29.51
CA GLU A 343 16.85 -19.23 30.56
C GLU A 343 16.78 -17.76 30.11
N GLU A 344 15.63 -17.36 29.57
CA GLU A 344 15.26 -15.94 29.50
C GLU A 344 14.55 -15.50 30.79
N ASP A 345 15.05 -14.41 31.39
CA ASP A 345 14.44 -13.72 32.53
C ASP A 345 12.95 -13.41 32.22
N PRO A 346 12.00 -13.71 33.14
CA PRO A 346 10.59 -13.34 32.98
C PRO A 346 10.37 -11.87 32.58
N GLY A 347 11.25 -10.96 33.03
CA GLY A 347 11.22 -9.55 32.64
C GLY A 347 11.61 -9.30 31.17
N SER A 348 12.51 -10.11 30.61
CA SER A 348 12.94 -10.03 29.22
C SER A 348 11.83 -10.49 28.26
N LEU A 349 11.15 -11.59 28.57
CA LEU A 349 10.04 -12.10 27.76
C LEU A 349 8.86 -11.11 27.72
N GLY A 350 8.56 -10.47 28.85
CA GLY A 350 7.53 -9.42 28.92
C GLY A 350 7.86 -8.22 28.02
N HIS A 351 9.10 -7.74 28.04
CA HIS A 351 9.54 -6.64 27.19
C HIS A 351 9.43 -6.98 25.70
N LEU A 352 9.84 -8.19 25.30
CA LEU A 352 9.76 -8.66 23.92
C LEU A 352 8.31 -8.76 23.41
N LEU A 353 7.38 -9.21 24.25
CA LEU A 353 5.96 -9.24 23.91
C LEU A 353 5.39 -7.82 23.77
N ASP A 354 5.69 -6.93 24.70
CA ASP A 354 5.26 -5.52 24.62
C ASP A 354 5.78 -4.85 23.36
N GLU A 355 7.03 -5.12 22.98
CA GLU A 355 7.64 -4.61 21.75
C GLU A 355 6.93 -5.16 20.50
N ALA A 356 6.67 -6.47 20.44
CA ALA A 356 5.95 -7.09 19.32
C ALA A 356 4.53 -6.51 19.14
N ALA A 357 3.79 -6.30 20.23
CA ALA A 357 2.46 -5.70 20.19
C ALA A 357 2.51 -4.23 19.72
N ARG A 358 3.50 -3.46 20.18
CA ARG A 358 3.72 -2.07 19.74
C ARG A 358 4.04 -1.99 18.25
N LEU A 359 4.99 -2.80 17.76
CA LEU A 359 5.36 -2.83 16.34
C LEU A 359 4.16 -3.19 15.44
N TYR A 360 3.33 -4.14 15.88
CA TYR A 360 2.11 -4.52 15.19
C TYR A 360 1.14 -3.34 15.06
N GLY A 361 0.86 -2.63 16.16
CA GLY A 361 -0.02 -1.46 16.16
C GLY A 361 0.56 -0.26 15.41
N ASP A 362 1.86 -0.03 15.52
CA ASP A 362 2.57 1.06 14.84
C ASP A 362 2.60 0.86 13.33
N LEU A 363 2.75 -0.38 12.84
CA LEU A 363 2.66 -0.64 11.41
C LEU A 363 1.27 -0.32 10.88
N LEU A 364 0.20 -0.83 11.52
CA LEU A 364 -1.17 -0.57 11.09
C LEU A 364 -1.52 0.92 11.07
N ALA A 365 -0.97 1.67 12.01
CA ALA A 365 -1.17 3.11 12.14
C ALA A 365 -0.19 3.97 11.30
N GLY A 366 0.68 3.35 10.50
CA GLY A 366 1.64 4.08 9.67
C GLY A 366 2.81 4.72 10.42
N ARG A 367 3.07 4.34 11.68
CA ARG A 367 4.15 4.88 12.52
C ARG A 367 5.43 4.04 12.52
N TYR A 368 5.38 2.82 11.99
CA TYR A 368 6.55 1.96 11.88
C TYR A 368 7.65 2.61 11.00
N ALA A 369 8.89 2.59 11.46
CA ALA A 369 10.02 3.23 10.77
C ALA A 369 11.03 2.23 10.16
N GLY A 370 10.75 0.93 10.26
CA GLY A 370 11.62 -0.11 9.75
C GLY A 370 11.40 -0.43 8.26
N THR A 371 12.01 -1.52 7.81
CA THR A 371 11.90 -1.99 6.42
C THR A 371 10.63 -2.81 6.18
N ILE A 372 10.05 -2.65 5.00
CA ILE A 372 8.87 -3.38 4.53
C ILE A 372 9.29 -4.44 3.50
N GLN A 373 8.70 -5.63 3.57
CA GLN A 373 8.89 -6.71 2.59
C GLN A 373 8.06 -6.45 1.33
N TRP A 374 8.50 -5.49 0.50
CA TRP A 374 7.74 -5.02 -0.65
C TRP A 374 7.32 -6.12 -1.64
N ALA A 375 8.17 -7.12 -1.89
CA ALA A 375 7.82 -8.26 -2.76
C ALA A 375 6.58 -9.03 -2.26
N ARG A 376 6.42 -9.17 -0.94
CA ARG A 376 5.27 -9.83 -0.33
C ARG A 376 4.03 -8.94 -0.33
N VAL A 377 4.20 -7.63 -0.15
CA VAL A 377 3.14 -6.62 -0.33
C VAL A 377 2.62 -6.61 -1.78
N ASP A 378 3.50 -6.77 -2.77
CA ASP A 378 3.16 -6.87 -4.19
C ASP A 378 2.37 -8.17 -4.49
N ALA A 379 2.82 -9.31 -3.98
CA ALA A 379 2.06 -10.57 -4.07
C ALA A 379 0.67 -10.46 -3.43
N MET A 380 0.58 -9.86 -2.24
CA MET A 380 -0.71 -9.63 -1.57
C MET A 380 -1.62 -8.70 -2.37
N SER A 381 -1.07 -7.64 -2.95
CA SER A 381 -1.84 -6.71 -3.79
C SER A 381 -2.36 -7.38 -5.06
N HIS A 382 -1.61 -8.33 -5.62
CA HIS A 382 -2.09 -9.13 -6.75
C HIS A 382 -3.31 -9.98 -6.37
N VAL A 383 -3.24 -10.71 -5.26
CA VAL A 383 -4.36 -11.52 -4.75
C VAL A 383 -5.58 -10.63 -4.44
N LEU A 384 -5.37 -9.50 -3.74
CA LEU A 384 -6.44 -8.55 -3.41
C LEU A 384 -7.01 -7.82 -4.63
N GLY A 385 -6.28 -7.72 -5.74
CA GLY A 385 -6.83 -7.23 -7.02
C GLY A 385 -7.79 -8.22 -7.68
N ARG A 386 -7.73 -9.51 -7.31
CA ARG A 386 -8.56 -10.58 -7.87
C ARG A 386 -9.78 -10.92 -7.02
N LEU A 387 -9.71 -10.79 -5.70
CA LEU A 387 -10.85 -11.10 -4.81
C LEU A 387 -12.11 -10.24 -5.04
N PRO A 388 -12.03 -8.91 -5.25
CA PRO A 388 -13.20 -8.07 -5.52
C PRO A 388 -13.97 -8.43 -6.78
N LEU A 389 -13.42 -9.30 -7.64
CA LEU A 389 -14.02 -9.75 -8.90
C LEU A 389 -15.08 -10.81 -8.69
N VAL A 390 -14.95 -11.55 -7.60
CA VAL A 390 -15.76 -12.71 -7.27
C VAL A 390 -16.43 -12.59 -5.91
N GLY A 391 -16.03 -11.59 -5.11
CA GLY A 391 -16.65 -11.26 -3.83
C GLY A 391 -17.71 -10.17 -3.96
N GLU A 392 -18.69 -10.22 -3.06
CA GLU A 392 -19.74 -9.21 -2.92
C GLU A 392 -19.83 -8.71 -1.47
N GLY A 393 -20.57 -7.61 -1.26
CA GLY A 393 -20.84 -7.06 0.06
C GLY A 393 -19.59 -6.80 0.92
N GLU A 394 -19.62 -7.27 2.17
CA GLU A 394 -18.54 -7.01 3.15
C GLU A 394 -17.18 -7.56 2.72
N SER A 395 -17.12 -8.75 2.10
CA SER A 395 -15.87 -9.34 1.64
C SER A 395 -15.21 -8.51 0.53
N ARG A 396 -16.02 -7.97 -0.40
CA ARG A 396 -15.57 -7.06 -1.45
C ARG A 396 -15.06 -5.75 -0.84
N ALA A 397 -15.83 -5.14 0.06
CA ALA A 397 -15.44 -3.91 0.74
C ALA A 397 -14.14 -4.09 1.56
N ALA A 398 -13.99 -5.23 2.24
CA ALA A 398 -12.77 -5.57 2.98
C ALA A 398 -11.54 -5.67 2.08
N ALA A 399 -11.63 -6.44 0.98
CA ALA A 399 -10.53 -6.62 0.04
C ALA A 399 -10.12 -5.30 -0.63
N LEU A 400 -11.09 -4.48 -1.06
CA LEU A 400 -10.84 -3.15 -1.62
C LEU A 400 -10.21 -2.21 -0.59
N THR A 401 -10.66 -2.25 0.66
CA THR A 401 -10.07 -1.45 1.73
C THR A 401 -8.61 -1.85 2.00
N MET A 402 -8.30 -3.14 1.99
CA MET A 402 -6.91 -3.62 2.12
C MET A 402 -6.05 -3.20 0.93
N ALA A 403 -6.56 -3.28 -0.31
CA ALA A 403 -5.87 -2.80 -1.50
C ALA A 403 -5.58 -1.28 -1.39
N GLY A 404 -6.55 -0.51 -0.92
CA GLY A 404 -6.38 0.91 -0.61
C GLY A 404 -5.32 1.17 0.46
N TRP A 405 -5.27 0.35 1.53
CA TRP A 405 -4.23 0.44 2.54
C TRP A 405 -2.83 0.15 1.98
N PHE A 406 -2.68 -0.81 1.08
CA PHE A 406 -1.38 -1.10 0.46
C PHE A 406 -0.93 0.00 -0.51
N ASP A 407 -1.84 0.63 -1.25
CA ASP A 407 -1.48 1.81 -2.05
C ASP A 407 -1.13 3.01 -1.14
N TYR A 408 -1.82 3.18 -0.01
CA TYR A 408 -1.40 4.12 1.02
C TYR A 408 0.02 3.81 1.55
N ALA A 409 0.31 2.54 1.85
CA ALA A 409 1.61 2.09 2.32
C ALA A 409 2.73 2.39 1.30
N ARG A 410 2.45 2.32 0.00
CA ARG A 410 3.39 2.67 -1.08
C ARG A 410 3.50 4.19 -1.33
N GLY A 411 2.80 5.04 -0.58
CA GLY A 411 2.76 6.49 -0.81
C GLY A 411 1.84 6.90 -1.98
N ARG A 412 0.99 6.01 -2.47
CA ARG A 412 0.08 6.22 -3.61
C ARG A 412 -1.31 6.64 -3.16
N GLY A 413 -1.38 7.76 -2.44
CA GLY A 413 -2.63 8.24 -1.81
C GLY A 413 -3.82 8.40 -2.77
N SER A 414 -3.59 8.90 -3.99
CA SER A 414 -4.66 9.03 -5.00
C SER A 414 -5.26 7.68 -5.41
N ARG A 415 -4.43 6.64 -5.58
CA ARG A 415 -4.92 5.30 -5.92
C ARG A 415 -5.61 4.64 -4.72
N ALA A 416 -5.08 4.87 -3.51
CA ALA A 416 -5.70 4.43 -2.28
C ALA A 416 -7.14 4.99 -2.16
N ALA A 417 -7.34 6.28 -2.42
CA ALA A 417 -8.65 6.91 -2.37
C ALA A 417 -9.66 6.24 -3.32
N VAL A 418 -9.25 5.89 -4.55
CA VAL A 418 -10.12 5.18 -5.51
C VAL A 418 -10.58 3.83 -4.97
N TYR A 419 -9.69 3.04 -4.38
CA TYR A 419 -10.06 1.75 -3.77
C TYR A 419 -11.03 1.93 -2.59
N LEU A 420 -10.83 2.96 -1.77
CA LEU A 420 -11.67 3.25 -0.61
C LEU A 420 -13.06 3.75 -1.03
N ASP A 421 -13.15 4.57 -2.09
CA ASP A 421 -14.43 4.98 -2.68
C ASP A 421 -15.19 3.75 -3.23
N ALA A 422 -14.49 2.84 -3.90
CA ALA A 422 -15.09 1.59 -4.37
C ALA A 422 -15.56 0.68 -3.22
N ALA A 423 -14.84 0.67 -2.08
CA ALA A 423 -15.25 -0.06 -0.88
C ALA A 423 -16.53 0.53 -0.27
N GLU A 424 -16.65 1.85 -0.19
CA GLU A 424 -17.87 2.55 0.28
C GLU A 424 -19.05 2.37 -0.68
N GLN A 425 -18.79 2.28 -2.00
CA GLN A 425 -19.83 1.94 -2.97
C GLN A 425 -20.32 0.50 -2.80
N ALA A 426 -19.43 -0.44 -2.49
CA ALA A 426 -19.80 -1.84 -2.23
C ALA A 426 -20.58 -2.00 -0.92
N VAL A 427 -20.17 -1.31 0.15
CA VAL A 427 -20.86 -1.28 1.45
C VAL A 427 -20.82 0.14 2.02
N PRO A 428 -21.91 0.92 1.89
CA PRO A 428 -21.96 2.27 2.44
C PRO A 428 -21.73 2.28 3.95
N GLY A 429 -20.77 3.10 4.40
CA GLY A 429 -20.42 3.18 5.82
C GLY A 429 -19.42 2.12 6.31
N TYR A 430 -18.71 1.44 5.42
CA TYR A 430 -17.68 0.47 5.79
C TYR A 430 -16.58 1.13 6.63
N ARG A 431 -16.63 0.90 7.95
CA ARG A 431 -15.89 1.69 8.95
C ARG A 431 -14.39 1.85 8.67
N LEU A 432 -13.69 0.79 8.25
CA LEU A 432 -12.25 0.89 8.00
C LEU A 432 -11.96 1.78 6.78
N ALA A 433 -12.79 1.72 5.73
CA ALA A 433 -12.61 2.57 4.55
C ALA A 433 -12.73 4.06 4.93
N ARG A 434 -13.75 4.42 5.72
CA ARG A 434 -13.93 5.79 6.23
C ARG A 434 -12.77 6.27 7.09
N LEU A 435 -12.23 5.41 7.95
CA LEU A 435 -11.08 5.75 8.79
C LEU A 435 -9.82 6.01 7.94
N LEU A 436 -9.59 5.20 6.91
CA LEU A 436 -8.47 5.41 6.00
C LEU A 436 -8.66 6.64 5.11
N HIS A 437 -9.88 6.92 4.67
CA HIS A 437 -10.20 8.17 3.96
C HIS A 437 -9.90 9.40 4.82
N GLU A 438 -10.28 9.37 6.10
CA GLU A 438 -9.99 10.45 7.03
C GLU A 438 -8.48 10.61 7.25
N LEU A 439 -7.75 9.50 7.35
CA LEU A 439 -6.28 9.51 7.45
C LEU A 439 -5.64 10.15 6.21
N LEU A 440 -6.08 9.79 5.00
CA LEU A 440 -5.59 10.35 3.75
C LEU A 440 -5.89 11.86 3.64
N ARG A 441 -7.12 12.28 4.00
CA ARG A 441 -7.53 13.69 3.96
C ARG A 441 -6.77 14.58 4.93
N ARG A 442 -6.41 14.05 6.11
CA ARG A 442 -5.57 14.75 7.10
C ARG A 442 -4.10 14.74 6.76
N GLY A 443 -3.73 14.11 5.65
CA GLY A 443 -2.36 14.04 5.20
C GLY A 443 -1.44 13.14 6.01
N GLY A 444 -2.00 12.09 6.61
CA GLY A 444 -1.16 11.01 7.11
C GLY A 444 -0.40 10.39 5.94
N MET A 445 0.93 10.43 5.97
CA MET A 445 1.80 9.57 5.16
C MET A 445 2.54 8.63 6.12
N PRO A 446 2.66 7.32 5.80
CA PRO A 446 3.29 6.40 6.72
C PRO A 446 4.78 6.72 6.85
N ALA A 447 5.33 6.57 8.04
CA ALA A 447 6.70 6.95 8.37
C ALA A 447 7.74 6.28 7.45
N TRP A 448 7.54 5.00 7.10
CA TRP A 448 8.42 4.29 6.17
C TRP A 448 8.40 4.86 4.74
N ALA A 449 7.34 5.54 4.30
CA ALA A 449 7.27 6.15 2.98
C ALA A 449 7.98 7.52 2.91
N ARG A 450 8.27 8.14 4.05
CA ARG A 450 8.96 9.44 4.12
C ARG A 450 10.46 9.34 3.87
N THR A 451 11.05 8.17 4.12
CA THR A 451 12.49 7.94 3.96
C THR A 451 12.75 7.12 2.69
N ARG A 452 13.55 7.67 1.76
CA ARG A 452 13.89 7.01 0.47
C ARG A 452 14.39 5.56 0.63
N ARG A 453 15.13 5.26 1.70
CA ARG A 453 15.68 3.92 1.97
C ARG A 453 14.62 2.86 2.29
N THR A 454 13.50 3.27 2.89
CA THR A 454 12.42 2.37 3.34
C THR A 454 11.18 2.45 2.45
N ALA A 455 11.03 3.54 1.69
CA ALA A 455 9.93 3.75 0.76
C ALA A 455 9.91 2.70 -0.36
N TRP A 456 8.74 2.46 -0.91
CA TRP A 456 8.56 1.57 -2.06
C TRP A 456 9.14 2.21 -3.32
N THR A 457 9.76 1.40 -4.18
CA THR A 457 10.24 1.80 -5.51
C THR A 457 9.76 0.81 -6.57
N ALA A 458 9.46 1.30 -7.77
CA ALA A 458 8.91 0.48 -8.85
C ALA A 458 9.82 -0.67 -9.30
N THR A 459 11.13 -0.54 -9.12
CA THR A 459 12.12 -1.59 -9.42
C THR A 459 12.08 -2.77 -8.43
N ALA A 460 11.51 -2.59 -7.23
CA ALA A 460 11.44 -3.66 -6.23
C ALA A 460 10.57 -4.87 -6.68
N GLY A 461 9.66 -4.66 -7.64
CA GLY A 461 8.80 -5.71 -8.20
C GLY A 461 9.38 -6.45 -9.43
N GLN A 462 10.48 -5.98 -10.02
CA GLN A 462 11.02 -6.51 -11.28
C GLN A 462 12.13 -7.57 -11.11
N GLY A 463 12.57 -7.85 -9.89
CA GLY A 463 13.73 -8.72 -9.61
C GLY A 463 13.51 -10.24 -9.75
N ARG A 464 12.37 -10.72 -10.25
CA ARG A 464 12.11 -12.16 -10.48
C ARG A 464 11.40 -12.41 -11.80
N GLY A 465 12.10 -12.15 -12.90
CA GLY A 465 11.68 -12.58 -14.23
C GLY A 465 12.88 -12.57 -15.17
N THR A 466 13.18 -13.72 -15.77
CA THR A 466 14.19 -13.94 -16.83
C THR A 466 15.66 -13.98 -16.41
N ALA A 467 16.06 -15.10 -15.78
CA ALA A 467 17.27 -15.78 -16.19
C ALA A 467 16.85 -17.13 -16.79
N ALA A 468 16.73 -17.15 -18.11
CA ALA A 468 16.64 -18.35 -18.94
C ALA A 468 17.62 -18.18 -20.08
#